data_AF-A0A3D2J7I9-F1
#
_entry.id   AF-A0A3D2J7I9-F1
#
_cell.length_a   1.000
_cell.length_b   1.000
_cell.length_c   1.000
_cell.angle_alpha   90.00
_cell.angle_beta   90.00
_cell.angle_gamma   90.00
#
_symmetry.space_group_name_H-M   'P 1'
#
loop_
_entity.id
_entity.type
_entity.pdbx_description
1 polymer ?
#
loop_
_entity_poly.entity_id
_entity_poly.type
_entity_poly.pdbx_seq_one_letter_code
_entity_poly.pdbx_strand_id
1 'polypeptide(L)' 'QVQAVVRICHREHIPFVPRGSGTGLSGGSLPTEGCIVITLSRMRDILEVDIPNQRIVVQPGVINLWVT' A
#
# COMPACT_ATOMS: atom_id res chain seq x y z
N GLN A 1 6.47 6.66 8.10
CA GLN A 1 6.55 5.30 8.70
C GLN A 1 7.04 4.26 7.70
N VAL A 2 6.38 4.06 6.55
CA VAL A 2 6.75 3.03 5.54
C VAL A 2 8.24 3.07 5.17
N GLN A 3 8.79 4.25 4.89
CA GLN A 3 10.22 4.43 4.59
C GLN A 3 11.15 3.82 5.66
N ALA A 4 10.83 4.00 6.95
CA ALA A 4 11.66 3.47 8.03
C ALA A 4 11.63 1.94 8.05
N VAL A 5 10.44 1.34 7.85
CA VAL A 5 10.27 -0.11 7.77
C VAL A 5 11.04 -0.70 6.59
N VAL A 6 10.88 -0.11 5.39
CA VAL A 6 11.57 -0.57 4.18
C VAL A 6 13.10 -0.47 4.33
N ARG A 7 13.61 0.60 4.96
CA ARG A 7 15.05 0.74 5.25
C ARG A 7 15.55 -0.34 6.21
N ILE A 8 14.75 -0.75 7.19
CA ILE A 8 15.10 -1.86 8.09
C ILE A 8 15.12 -3.18 7.30
N CYS A 9 14.07 -3.48 6.53
CA CYS A 9 14.02 -4.67 5.68
C CYS A 9 15.24 -4.77 4.77
N HIS A 10 15.63 -3.65 4.14
CA HIS A 10 16.81 -3.62 3.29
C HIS A 10 18.12 -3.89 4.05
N ARG A 11 18.33 -3.20 5.19
CA ARG A 11 19.55 -3.35 5.99
C ARG A 11 19.70 -4.76 6.56
N GLU A 12 18.60 -5.35 7.03
CA GLU A 12 18.59 -6.68 7.64
C GLU A 12 18.44 -7.82 6.60
N HIS A 13 18.38 -7.49 5.30
CA HIS A 13 18.14 -8.46 4.22
C HIS A 13 16.85 -9.27 4.40
N ILE A 14 15.82 -8.66 5.01
CA ILE A 14 14.51 -9.27 5.22
C ILE A 14 13.61 -8.92 4.02
N PRO A 15 13.12 -9.90 3.26
CA PRO A 15 12.21 -9.63 2.16
C PRO A 15 10.87 -9.11 2.68
N PHE A 16 10.17 -8.33 1.87
CA PHE A 16 8.85 -7.82 2.23
C PHE A 16 7.90 -7.83 1.05
N VAL A 17 6.59 -7.88 1.35
CA VAL A 17 5.51 -7.73 0.38
C VAL A 17 4.55 -6.62 0.82
N PRO A 18 4.27 -5.61 -0.02
CA PRO A 18 3.24 -4.63 0.26
C PRO A 18 1.85 -5.25 0.09
N ARG A 19 0.89 -4.87 0.94
CA ARG A 19 -0.48 -5.39 0.87
C ARG A 19 -1.53 -4.31 1.13
N GLY A 20 -2.44 -4.16 0.17
CA GLY A 20 -3.70 -3.42 0.32
C GLY A 20 -4.81 -4.29 0.91
N SER A 21 -5.95 -4.40 0.23
CA SER A 21 -7.08 -5.28 0.60
C SER A 21 -6.79 -6.77 0.39
N GLY A 22 -5.83 -7.13 -0.47
CA GLY A 22 -5.51 -8.51 -0.80
C GLY A 22 -6.50 -9.19 -1.74
N THR A 23 -7.23 -8.43 -2.55
CA THR A 23 -8.23 -8.94 -3.50
C THR A 23 -7.64 -9.36 -4.86
N GLY A 24 -6.33 -9.21 -5.07
CA GLY A 24 -5.66 -9.60 -6.31
C GLY A 24 -5.52 -11.13 -6.45
N LEU A 25 -5.89 -11.66 -7.60
CA LEU A 25 -5.93 -13.12 -7.86
C LEU A 25 -4.60 -13.70 -8.38
N SER A 26 -3.69 -12.85 -8.85
CA SER A 26 -2.40 -13.27 -9.42
C SER A 26 -1.32 -13.59 -8.36
N GLY A 27 -1.67 -13.54 -7.07
CA GLY A 27 -0.75 -13.88 -5.99
C GLY A 27 0.31 -12.82 -5.63
N GLY A 28 0.33 -11.65 -6.28
CA GLY A 28 1.37 -10.62 -6.08
C GLY A 28 1.46 -10.01 -4.67
N SER A 29 0.50 -10.30 -3.77
CA SER A 29 0.53 -9.88 -2.36
C SER A 29 0.65 -11.06 -1.38
N LEU A 30 0.94 -12.25 -1.89
CA LEU A 30 1.21 -13.44 -1.07
C LEU A 30 2.66 -13.38 -0.58
N PRO A 31 2.90 -13.42 0.74
CA PRO A 31 4.25 -13.51 1.27
C PRO A 31 4.85 -14.89 0.99
N THR A 32 6.15 -14.93 0.72
CA THR A 32 6.94 -16.16 0.79
C THR A 32 7.46 -16.37 2.21
N GLU A 33 8.07 -17.53 2.46
CA GLU A 33 8.73 -17.79 3.74
C GLU A 33 9.75 -16.69 4.08
N GLY A 34 9.76 -16.26 5.35
CA GLY A 34 10.64 -15.19 5.84
C GLY A 34 10.25 -13.76 5.46
N CYS A 35 9.18 -13.55 4.68
CA CYS A 35 8.71 -12.20 4.31
C CYS A 35 7.94 -11.49 5.42
N ILE A 36 8.15 -10.18 5.54
CA ILE A 36 7.26 -9.29 6.29
C ILE A 36 6.17 -8.74 5.36
N VAL A 37 4.93 -8.71 5.85
CA VAL A 37 3.82 -8.04 5.15
C VAL A 37 3.72 -6.59 5.62
N ILE A 38 3.85 -5.64 4.69
CA ILE A 38 3.63 -4.21 4.97
C ILE A 38 2.22 -3.84 4.53
N THR A 39 1.28 -3.79 5.48
CA THR A 39 -0.09 -3.35 5.19
C THR A 39 -0.16 -1.83 5.04
N LEU A 40 -0.81 -1.37 3.97
CA LEU A 40 -1.07 0.05 3.71
C LEU A 40 -2.49 0.46 4.10
N SER A 41 -3.29 -0.48 4.64
CA SER A 41 -4.71 -0.29 4.91
C SER A 41 -5.04 0.90 5.79
N ARG A 42 -4.12 1.35 6.66
CA ARG A 42 -4.33 2.52 7.54
C ARG A 42 -4.07 3.86 6.87
N MET A 43 -3.45 3.89 5.69
CA MET A 43 -3.16 5.11 4.95
C MET A 43 -4.39 5.47 4.10
N ARG A 44 -5.40 6.12 4.70
CA ARG A 44 -6.73 6.33 4.09
C ARG A 44 -7.06 7.80 3.80
N ASP A 45 -6.08 8.69 3.84
CA ASP A 45 -6.35 10.11 3.63
C ASP A 45 -6.50 10.44 2.13
N ILE A 46 -7.48 11.29 1.83
CA ILE A 46 -7.58 12.00 0.55
C ILE A 46 -6.72 13.27 0.68
N LEU A 47 -5.75 13.43 -0.21
CA LEU A 47 -4.75 14.49 -0.15
C LEU A 47 -5.13 15.70 -1.01
N GLU A 48 -5.76 15.46 -2.17
CA GLU A 48 -6.15 16.51 -3.11
C GLU A 48 -7.33 16.04 -3.98
N VAL A 49 -8.26 16.96 -4.29
CA VAL A 49 -9.38 16.73 -5.21
C VAL A 49 -9.39 17.84 -6.27
N ASP A 50 -9.23 17.47 -7.52
CA ASP A 50 -9.21 18.35 -8.68
C ASP A 50 -10.28 17.90 -9.69
N ILE A 51 -11.52 18.34 -9.44
CA ILE A 51 -12.70 17.97 -10.22
C ILE A 51 -12.58 18.40 -11.69
N PRO A 52 -12.15 19.64 -12.03
CA PRO A 52 -12.00 20.06 -13.42
C PRO A 52 -11.07 19.15 -14.23
N ASN A 53 -10.01 18.63 -13.60
CA ASN A 53 -9.06 17.73 -14.24
C ASN A 53 -9.34 16.24 -13.98
N GLN A 54 -10.48 15.90 -13.35
CA GLN A 54 -10.87 14.53 -13.01
C GLN A 54 -9.77 13.74 -12.26
N ARG A 55 -9.07 14.41 -11.33
CA ARG A 55 -7.94 13.85 -10.58
C ARG A 55 -8.21 13.89 -9.08
N ILE A 56 -7.85 12.80 -8.41
CA ILE A 56 -7.77 12.75 -6.95
C ILE A 56 -6.39 12.20 -6.58
N VAL A 57 -5.73 12.83 -5.61
CA VAL A 57 -4.50 12.32 -5.00
C VAL A 57 -4.88 11.71 -3.66
N VAL A 58 -4.59 10.42 -3.46
CA VAL A 58 -4.96 9.66 -2.26
C VAL A 58 -3.79 8.88 -1.71
N GLN A 59 -3.87 8.55 -0.43
CA GLN A 59 -3.02 7.52 0.15
C GLN A 59 -3.43 6.12 -0.34
N PRO A 60 -2.50 5.14 -0.38
CA PRO A 60 -2.71 3.83 -1.03
C PRO A 60 -3.71 2.89 -0.33
N GLY A 61 -4.15 3.21 0.89
CA GLY A 61 -5.15 2.44 1.63
C GLY A 61 -6.60 2.87 1.35
N VAL A 62 -6.82 3.90 0.52
CA VAL A 62 -8.16 4.32 0.08
C VAL A 62 -8.74 3.27 -0.87
N ILE A 63 -9.96 2.82 -0.60
CA ILE A 63 -10.69 1.88 -1.45
C ILE A 63 -11.36 2.66 -2.57
N ASN A 64 -11.27 2.18 -3.81
CA ASN A 64 -11.88 2.84 -4.98
C ASN A 64 -13.35 3.20 -4.77
N LEU A 65 -14.13 2.32 -4.13
CA LEU A 65 -15.55 2.54 -3.85
C LEU A 65 -15.81 3.77 -2.95
N TRP A 66 -14.83 4.25 -2.20
CA TRP A 66 -15.00 5.41 -1.31
C TRP A 66 -14.83 6.75 -2.04
N VAL A 67 -14.35 6.75 -3.29
CA VAL A 67 -14.03 7.97 -4.06
C VAL A 67 -14.78 8.08 -5.39
N THR A 68 -15.49 7.02 -5.79
CA THR A 68 -16.46 7.00 -6.91
C THR A 68 -17.86 7.31 -6.43
#